data_AF-A0AAU1NK83-F1
#
_entry.id   AF-A0AAU1NK83-F1
#
_cell.length_a   1.000
_cell.length_b   1.000
_cell.length_c   1.000
_cell.angle_alpha   90.00
_cell.angle_beta   90.00
_cell.angle_gamma   90.00
#
_symmetry.space_group_name_H-M   'P 1'
#
loop_
_entity.id
_entity.type
_entity.pdbx_description
1 polymer ?
#
loop_
_entity_poly.entity_id
_entity_poly.type
_entity_poly.pdbx_seq_one_letter_code
_entity_poly.pdbx_strand_id
1 'polypeptide(L)' 'MSTTPIPGSVRSADDLNEEIRCLMLCSGGRLSAEQRREYEVLVIEWSAAIRGEVVKAA' A
#
# COMPACT_ATOMS: atom_id res chain seq x y z
N MET A 1 3.93 7.50 -18.25
CA MET A 1 3.88 8.60 -17.27
C MET A 1 4.03 7.94 -15.90
N SER A 2 5.23 7.95 -15.33
CA SER A 2 5.50 7.37 -14.01
C SER A 2 5.15 8.42 -12.97
N THR A 3 4.06 8.23 -12.23
CA THR A 3 3.73 9.11 -11.11
C THR A 3 4.70 8.80 -9.99
N THR A 4 5.68 9.67 -9.79
CA THR A 4 6.57 9.61 -8.63
C THR A 4 5.72 9.84 -7.37
N PRO A 5 5.63 8.89 -6.41
CA PRO A 5 4.87 9.10 -5.20
C PRO A 5 5.51 10.23 -4.40
N ILE A 6 4.68 11.21 -4.03
CA ILE A 6 5.07 12.40 -3.28
C ILE A 6 5.34 12.00 -1.82
N PRO A 7 6.59 12.10 -1.31
CA PRO A 7 6.90 11.72 0.05
C PRO A 7 6.53 12.87 0.99
N GLY A 8 5.27 12.96 1.42
CA GLY A 8 4.91 13.99 2.39
C GLY A 8 3.44 14.19 2.70
N SER A 9 2.52 13.67 1.89
CA SER A 9 1.13 13.53 2.34
C SER A 9 1.00 12.19 3.04
N VAL A 10 0.29 12.15 4.17
CA VAL A 10 -0.14 10.91 4.84
C VAL A 10 -0.53 9.90 3.76
N ARG A 11 0.17 8.75 3.67
CA ARG A 11 -0.09 7.77 2.61
C ARG A 11 -1.57 7.39 2.67
N SER A 12 -2.31 7.72 1.62
CA SER A 12 -3.74 7.42 1.57
C SER A 12 -3.94 5.93 1.34
N ALA A 13 -5.15 5.42 1.59
CA ALA A 13 -5.44 4.01 1.32
C ALA A 13 -5.18 3.66 -0.15
N ASP A 14 -5.44 4.56 -1.08
CA ASP A 14 -5.16 4.35 -2.50
C ASP A 14 -3.67 4.21 -2.81
N ASP A 15 -2.81 5.04 -2.19
CA ASP A 15 -1.36 4.98 -2.39
C ASP A 15 -0.78 3.64 -1.90
N LEU A 16 -1.20 3.20 -0.70
CA LEU A 16 -0.75 1.94 -0.12
C LEU A 16 -1.23 0.74 -0.95
N ASN A 17 -2.44 0.82 -1.51
CA ASN A 17 -2.98 -0.20 -2.38
C ASN A 17 -2.26 -0.25 -3.75
N GLU A 18 -1.80 0.89 -4.28
CA GLU A 18 -0.95 0.93 -5.46
C GLU A 18 0.41 0.27 -5.21
N GLU A 19 1.03 0.53 -4.06
CA GLU A 19 2.32 -0.07 -3.68
C GLU A 19 2.20 -1.60 -3.50
N ILE A 20 1.12 -2.08 -2.88
CA ILE A 20 0.81 -3.53 -2.80
C ILE A 20 0.70 -4.16 -4.19
N ARG A 21 0.03 -3.49 -5.14
CA ARG A 21 -0.10 -3.99 -6.51
C ARG A 21 1.24 -4.00 -7.25
N CYS A 22 2.04 -2.95 -7.08
CA CYS A 22 3.38 -2.87 -7.65
C CYS A 22 4.27 -4.00 -7.13
N LEU A 23 4.25 -4.26 -5.82
CA LEU A 23 5.00 -5.33 -5.20
C LEU A 23 4.60 -6.70 -5.78
N MET A 24 3.30 -6.98 -5.89
CA MET A 24 2.79 -8.23 -6.48
C MET A 24 3.19 -8.40 -7.96
N LEU A 25 3.13 -7.32 -8.74
CA LEU A 25 3.50 -7.32 -10.15
C LEU A 25 5.01 -7.57 -10.34
N CYS A 26 5.85 -6.85 -9.58
CA CYS A 26 7.31 -7.01 -9.62
C CYS A 26 7.76 -8.39 -9.15
N SER A 27 6.98 -9.04 -8.29
CA SER A 27 7.27 -10.38 -7.77
C SER A 27 6.80 -11.51 -8.70
N GLY A 28 6.22 -11.19 -9.86
CA GLY A 28 5.72 -12.20 -10.80
C GLY A 28 4.64 -13.11 -10.19
N GLY A 29 3.86 -12.60 -9.24
CA GLY A 29 2.80 -13.34 -8.54
C GLY A 29 3.26 -14.22 -7.37
N ARG A 30 4.56 -14.25 -7.03
CA ARG A 30 5.07 -14.97 -5.84
C ARG A 30 6.04 -14.11 -5.05
N LEU A 31 5.62 -13.71 -3.84
CA LEU A 31 6.46 -12.96 -2.91
C LEU A 31 7.56 -13.84 -2.31
N SER A 32 8.78 -13.33 -2.30
CA SER A 32 9.87 -13.84 -1.46
C SER A 32 9.56 -13.66 0.03
N ALA A 33 10.36 -14.27 0.91
CA ALA A 33 10.19 -14.08 2.36
C ALA A 33 10.36 -12.61 2.80
N GLU A 34 11.22 -11.86 2.12
CA GLU A 34 11.42 -10.43 2.37
C GLU A 34 10.24 -9.61 1.86
N GLN A 35 9.84 -9.82 0.60
CA GLN A 35 8.69 -9.15 -0.01
C GLN A 35 7.38 -9.45 0.73
N ARG A 36 7.26 -10.64 1.34
CA ARG A 36 6.12 -10.98 2.18
C ARG A 36 6.04 -10.10 3.43
N ARG A 37 7.17 -9.82 4.09
CA ARG A 37 7.19 -8.93 5.26
C ARG A 37 6.79 -7.51 4.87
N GLU A 38 7.27 -7.04 3.72
CA GLU A 38 6.90 -5.74 3.16
C GLU A 38 5.39 -5.68 2.84
N TYR A 39 4.87 -6.73 2.19
CA TYR A 39 3.44 -6.86 1.93
C TYR A 39 2.59 -6.83 3.21
N GLU A 40 3.00 -7.55 4.26
CA GLU A 40 2.31 -7.57 5.54
C GLU A 40 2.24 -6.18 6.18
N VAL A 41 3.34 -5.43 6.15
CA VAL A 41 3.37 -4.04 6.64
C VAL A 41 2.43 -3.16 5.83
N LEU A 42 2.50 -3.22 4.49
CA LEU A 42 1.63 -2.42 3.62
C LEU A 42 0.15 -2.74 3.83
N VAL A 43 -0.22 -4.01 4.03
CA VAL A 43 -1.62 -4.42 4.31
C VAL A 43 -2.10 -3.90 5.65
N ILE A 44 -1.25 -3.88 6.69
CA ILE A 44 -1.59 -3.31 8.00
C ILE A 44 -1.83 -1.81 7.88
N GLU A 45 -0.92 -1.09 7.24
CA GLU A 45 -1.04 0.36 7.02
C GLU A 45 -2.28 0.69 6.18
N TRP A 46 -2.52 -0.06 5.10
CA TRP A 46 -3.69 0.12 4.24
C TRP A 46 -4.99 -0.08 5.01
N SER A 47 -5.05 -1.13 5.83
CA SER A 47 -6.21 -1.41 6.68
C SER A 47 -6.47 -0.29 7.69
N ALA A 48 -5.42 0.31 8.25
CA ALA A 48 -5.53 1.45 9.14
C ALA A 48 -6.01 2.71 8.40
N ALA A 49 -5.48 2.98 7.21
CA ALA A 49 -5.88 4.09 6.36
C ALA A 49 -7.35 4.00 5.94
N ILE A 50 -7.82 2.85 5.46
CA ILE A 50 -9.23 2.61 5.12
C ILE A 50 -10.15 2.88 6.33
N ARG A 51 -9.78 2.39 7.52
CA ARG A 51 -10.58 2.63 8.73
C ARG A 51 -10.61 4.11 9.11
N GLY A 52 -9.49 4.83 8.95
CA GLY A 52 -9.41 6.26 9.20
C GLY A 52 -10.23 7.09 8.19
N GLU A 53 -10.21 6.72 6.92
CA GLU A 53 -10.99 7.35 5.86
C GLU A 53 -12.50 7.11 6.03
N VAL A 54 -12.90 5.88 6.36
CA VAL A 54 -14.31 5.54 6.64
C VAL A 54 -14.88 6.35 7.80
N VAL A 55 -14.09 6.58 8.86
CA VAL A 55 -14.53 7.40 10.01
C VAL A 55 -14.72 8.87 9.63
N LYS A 56 -13.97 9.38 8.63
CA LYS A 56 -14.10 10.77 8.17
C LYS A 56 -15.30 11.00 7.26
N ALA A 57 -15.87 9.94 6.69
CA ALA A 57 -16.98 9.98 5.74
C ALA A 57 -18.36 9.77 6.37
N ALA A 58 -18.46 9.56 7.68
CA ALA A 58 -19.71 9.27 8.41
C ALA A 58 -20.33 10.50 9.09
#